data_AF-A0A198Z4A1-F1
#
_entry.id   AF-A0A198Z4A1-F1
#
_cell.length_a   1.000
_cell.length_b   1.000
_cell.length_c   1.000
_cell.angle_alpha   90.00
_cell.angle_beta   90.00
_cell.angle_gamma   90.00
#
_symmetry.space_group_name_H-M   'P 1'
#
loop_
_entity.id
_entity.type
_entity.pdbx_description
1 polymer ?
#
loop_
_entity_poly.entity_id
_entity_poly.type
_entity_poly.pdbx_seq_one_letter_code
_entity_poly.pdbx_strand_id
1 'polypeptide(L)'
;MDIEGGTRAASASSIAPFEEGVADLYETLLVPILFEPYASEMAVVADRSKPGSVLEVAAGTGALTRALRATLDPATEILRRHERAHRRRPGSLTIRFPKVVHRL
;
A
#
# COMPACT_ATOMS: atom_id res chain seq x y z
N MET A 1 14.63 3.21 53.80
CA MET A 1 13.86 2.08 53.26
C MET A 1 13.41 2.54 51.89
N ASP A 2 14.25 2.26 50.91
CA ASP A 2 14.08 2.65 49.51
C ASP A 2 13.05 1.76 48.84
N ILE A 3 12.16 2.35 48.04
CA ILE A 3 11.50 1.66 46.93
C ILE A 3 11.56 2.64 45.75
N GLU A 4 12.58 2.45 44.92
CA GLU A 4 12.61 2.91 43.52
C GLU A 4 11.52 2.22 42.69
N GLY A 5 11.14 2.87 41.58
CA GLY A 5 10.97 2.11 40.33
C GLY A 5 9.55 1.97 39.80
N GLY A 6 9.18 2.93 38.95
CA GLY A 6 8.64 2.65 37.61
C GLY A 6 7.42 1.74 37.45
N THR A 7 6.28 2.35 37.11
CA THR A 7 5.41 1.79 36.07
C THR A 7 4.78 2.95 35.30
N ARG A 8 5.51 3.42 34.29
CA ARG A 8 4.90 4.13 33.17
C ARG A 8 4.57 3.08 32.12
N ALA A 9 3.45 2.39 32.30
CA ALA A 9 2.81 1.65 31.23
C ALA A 9 1.47 2.34 30.96
N ALA A 10 1.46 3.18 29.92
CA ALA A 10 0.21 3.51 29.27
C ALA A 10 -0.48 2.18 28.93
N SER A 11 -1.64 1.90 29.52
CA SER A 11 -2.50 0.84 29.03
C SER A 11 -3.04 1.29 27.67
N ALA A 12 -2.25 1.06 26.63
CA ALA A 12 -2.82 0.86 25.31
C ALA A 12 -3.67 -0.40 25.45
N SER A 13 -4.96 -0.20 25.71
CA SER A 13 -5.99 -1.23 25.67
C SER A 13 -5.65 -2.15 24.51
N SER A 14 -5.34 -3.40 24.81
CA SER A 14 -4.95 -4.38 23.80
C SER A 14 -5.99 -4.31 22.69
N ILE A 15 -5.58 -3.96 21.47
CA ILE A 15 -6.41 -4.20 20.31
C ILE A 15 -6.74 -5.68 20.41
N ALA A 16 -8.02 -6.01 20.58
CA ALA A 16 -8.45 -7.38 20.78
C ALA A 16 -7.80 -8.28 19.72
N PRO A 17 -7.48 -9.55 20.04
CA PRO A 17 -6.92 -10.45 19.04
C PRO A 17 -7.82 -10.42 17.81
N PHE A 18 -7.29 -9.98 16.67
CA PHE A 18 -7.96 -10.20 15.40
C PHE A 18 -8.16 -11.72 15.32
N GLU A 19 -9.41 -12.16 15.37
CA GLU A 19 -9.72 -13.58 15.49
C GLU A 19 -9.07 -14.40 14.37
N GLU A 20 -8.79 -15.66 14.68
CA GLU A 20 -8.22 -16.61 13.74
C GLU A 20 -9.14 -16.72 12.51
N GLY A 21 -8.63 -16.36 11.33
CA GLY A 21 -9.37 -16.37 10.06
C GLY A 21 -9.91 -15.03 9.54
N VAL A 22 -9.90 -13.95 10.34
CA VAL A 22 -10.34 -12.61 9.85
C VAL A 22 -9.39 -12.08 8.77
N ALA A 23 -8.08 -12.31 8.93
CA ALA A 23 -7.08 -11.93 7.92
C ALA A 23 -7.29 -12.70 6.60
N ASP A 24 -7.58 -13.99 6.68
CA ASP A 24 -7.83 -14.83 5.51
C ASP A 24 -9.11 -14.43 4.78
N LEU A 25 -10.17 -14.12 5.53
CA LEU A 25 -11.41 -13.60 4.97
C LEU A 25 -11.17 -12.26 4.25
N TYR A 26 -10.40 -11.38 4.87
CA TYR A 26 -10.03 -10.10 4.26
C TYR A 26 -9.27 -10.31 2.95
N GLU A 27 -8.20 -11.13 2.96
CA GLU A 27 -7.39 -11.38 1.77
C GLU A 27 -8.16 -12.11 0.66
N THR A 28 -9.03 -13.06 1.02
CA THR A 28 -9.70 -13.93 0.04
C THR A 28 -10.97 -13.31 -0.53
N LEU A 29 -11.71 -12.53 0.25
CA LEU A 29 -12.99 -11.96 -0.18
C LEU A 29 -12.92 -10.44 -0.36
N LEU A 30 -12.41 -9.72 0.63
CA LEU A 30 -12.48 -8.26 0.62
C LEU A 30 -11.44 -7.64 -0.30
N VAL A 31 -10.23 -8.18 -0.36
CA VAL A 31 -9.18 -7.67 -1.25
C VAL A 31 -9.61 -7.74 -2.73
N PRO A 32 -10.09 -8.89 -3.25
CA PRO A 32 -10.53 -8.99 -4.63
C PRO A 32 -11.68 -8.04 -4.96
N ILE A 33 -12.67 -7.93 -4.08
CA ILE A 33 -13.87 -7.11 -4.35
C ILE A 33 -13.53 -5.61 -4.30
N LEU A 34 -12.76 -5.18 -3.30
CA LEU A 34 -12.55 -3.76 -3.05
C LEU A 34 -11.37 -3.17 -3.84
N PHE A 35 -10.37 -3.97 -4.22
CA PHE A 35 -9.11 -3.43 -4.76
C PHE A 35 -8.79 -3.92 -6.18
N GLU A 36 -9.13 -5.15 -6.54
CA GLU A 36 -8.68 -5.74 -7.82
C GLU A 36 -9.21 -4.99 -9.07
N PRO A 37 -10.49 -4.53 -9.14
CA PRO A 37 -10.97 -3.77 -10.28
C PRO A 37 -10.19 -2.46 -10.47
N TYR A 38 -9.95 -1.74 -9.38
CA TYR A 38 -9.20 -0.48 -9.40
C TYR A 38 -7.71 -0.71 -9.71
N ALA A 39 -7.13 -1.77 -9.16
CA ALA A 39 -5.75 -2.16 -9.44
C ALA A 39 -5.53 -2.41 -10.94
N SER A 40 -6.47 -3.12 -11.56
CA SER A 40 -6.44 -3.43 -12.99
C SER A 40 -6.52 -2.16 -13.85
N GLU A 41 -7.48 -1.27 -13.56
CA GLU A 41 -7.61 0.00 -14.29
C GLU A 41 -6.38 0.89 -14.12
N MET A 42 -5.84 0.98 -12.90
CA MET A 42 -4.63 1.75 -12.63
C MET A 42 -3.41 1.20 -13.37
N ALA A 43 -3.27 -0.12 -13.49
CA ALA A 43 -2.19 -0.74 -14.23
C ALA A 43 -2.26 -0.40 -15.73
N VAL A 44 -3.47 -0.43 -16.32
CA VAL A 44 -3.69 0.00 -17.71
C VAL A 44 -3.33 1.47 -17.90
N VAL A 45 -3.74 2.35 -16.99
CA VAL A 45 -3.40 3.77 -17.06
C VAL A 45 -1.90 3.99 -16.94
N ALA A 46 -1.21 3.26 -16.05
CA ALA A 46 0.24 3.34 -15.90
C ALA A 46 0.98 2.85 -17.15
N ASP A 47 0.53 1.76 -17.78
CA ASP A 47 1.17 1.21 -18.98
C ASP A 47 1.17 2.18 -20.17
N ARG A 48 0.14 3.03 -20.27
CA ARG A 48 0.04 4.04 -21.34
C ARG A 48 1.22 5.01 -21.37
N SER A 49 1.90 5.24 -20.24
CA SER A 49 3.09 6.09 -20.20
C SER A 49 4.41 5.35 -20.44
N LYS A 50 4.36 4.02 -20.66
CA LYS A 50 5.53 3.14 -20.83
C LYS A 50 6.67 3.44 -19.85
N PRO A 51 6.40 3.38 -18.53
CA PRO A 51 7.36 3.83 -17.54
C PRO A 51 8.54 2.86 -17.42
N GLY A 52 9.75 3.41 -17.26
CA GLY A 52 10.92 2.61 -16.84
C GLY A 52 10.85 2.20 -15.37
N SER A 53 10.13 2.97 -14.54
CA SER A 53 9.87 2.62 -13.14
C SER A 53 8.56 3.20 -12.58
N VAL A 54 7.95 2.49 -11.64
CA VAL A 54 6.72 2.85 -10.95
C VAL A 54 6.93 2.82 -9.43
N LEU A 55 6.54 3.88 -8.73
CA LEU A 55 6.55 3.93 -7.26
C LEU A 55 5.15 3.75 -6.69
N GLU A 56 4.92 2.62 -6.04
CA GLU A 56 3.71 2.30 -5.29
C GLU A 56 3.84 2.79 -3.84
N VAL A 57 3.05 3.80 -3.49
CA VAL A 57 3.16 4.52 -2.20
C VAL A 57 2.45 3.80 -1.05
N ALA A 58 1.44 2.99 -1.34
CA ALA A 58 0.63 2.28 -0.36
C ALA A 58 0.44 0.82 -0.80
N ALA A 59 1.55 0.08 -0.85
CA ALA A 59 1.56 -1.25 -1.48
C ALA A 59 0.73 -2.32 -0.75
N GLY A 60 0.33 -2.07 0.50
CA GLY A 60 -0.73 -2.75 1.25
C GLY A 60 -0.97 -4.21 0.86
N THR A 61 -2.19 -4.50 0.39
CA THR A 61 -2.70 -5.84 0.02
C THR A 61 -2.01 -6.46 -1.20
N GLY A 62 -1.13 -5.73 -1.87
CA GLY A 62 -0.38 -6.19 -3.05
C GLY A 62 -1.20 -6.30 -4.34
N ALA A 63 -2.51 -5.98 -4.34
CA ALA A 63 -3.38 -6.08 -5.52
C ALA A 63 -2.84 -5.25 -6.70
N LEU A 64 -2.54 -3.97 -6.45
CA LEU A 64 -2.01 -3.08 -7.49
C LEU A 64 -0.64 -3.55 -7.99
N THR A 65 0.24 -4.03 -7.10
CA THR A 65 1.53 -4.54 -7.57
C THR A 65 1.39 -5.75 -8.48
N ARG A 66 0.47 -6.68 -8.17
CA ARG A 66 0.20 -7.85 -9.00
C ARG A 66 -0.33 -7.43 -10.37
N ALA A 67 -1.30 -6.52 -10.40
CA ALA A 67 -1.85 -5.97 -11.64
C ALA A 67 -0.77 -5.24 -12.48
N LEU A 68 0.07 -4.41 -11.86
CA LEU A 68 1.19 -3.74 -12.53
C LEU A 68 2.17 -4.75 -13.12
N ARG A 69 2.52 -5.80 -12.38
CA ARG A 69 3.46 -6.82 -12.86
C ARG A 69 2.89 -7.66 -14.00
N ALA A 70 1.57 -7.84 -14.04
CA ALA A 70 0.89 -8.53 -15.13
C ALA A 70 0.75 -7.67 -16.40
N THR A 71 0.77 -6.34 -16.27
CA THR A 71 0.42 -5.41 -17.37
C THR A 71 1.63 -4.69 -17.96
N LEU A 72 2.57 -4.25 -17.12
CA LEU A 72 3.71 -3.45 -17.56
C LEU A 72 4.76 -4.30 -18.28
N ASP A 73 5.67 -3.61 -18.98
CA ASP A 73 6.87 -4.24 -19.53
C ASP A 73 7.62 -5.00 -18.42
N PRO A 74 8.05 -6.26 -18.65
CA PRO A 74 8.77 -7.05 -17.64
C PRO A 74 10.03 -6.36 -17.08
N ALA A 75 10.66 -5.49 -17.88
CA ALA A 75 11.83 -4.70 -17.49
C ALA A 75 11.47 -3.47 -16.63
N THR A 76 10.20 -3.10 -16.52
CA THR A 76 9.77 -1.99 -15.66
C THR A 76 10.01 -2.34 -14.19
N GLU A 77 10.71 -1.44 -13.49
CA GLU A 77 11.01 -1.55 -12.07
C GLU A 77 9.81 -1.10 -11.22
N ILE A 78 9.31 -1.97 -10.32
CA ILE A 78 8.22 -1.62 -9.39
C ILE A 78 8.80 -1.43 -7.99
N LEU A 79 8.78 -0.19 -7.52
CA LEU A 79 9.26 0.22 -6.21
C LEU A 79 8.10 0.36 -5.23
N ARG A 80 8.29 -0.13 -4.01
CA ARG A 80 7.31 0.03 -2.92
C ARG A 80 7.87 0.96 -1.85
N ARG A 81 7.02 1.84 -1.32
CA ARG A 81 7.41 2.66 -0.18
C ARG A 81 7.23 1.88 1.13
N HIS A 82 8.33 1.47 1.75
CA HIS A 82 8.40 1.18 3.19
C HIS A 82 9.45 2.04 3.92
N GLU A 83 10.46 2.59 3.25
CA GLU A 83 11.45 3.46 3.88
C GLU A 83 12.02 4.47 2.86
N ARG A 84 12.57 5.60 3.33
CA ARG A 84 12.78 6.85 2.57
C ARG A 84 13.36 6.67 1.14
N ALA A 85 12.53 6.91 0.13
CA ALA A 85 12.99 7.16 -1.25
C ALA A 85 13.45 8.62 -1.40
N HIS A 86 14.73 8.91 -1.13
CA HIS A 86 15.28 10.27 -1.27
C HIS A 86 15.84 10.61 -2.65
N ARG A 87 15.58 9.79 -3.69
CA ARG A 87 16.07 10.06 -5.04
C ARG A 87 14.96 9.85 -6.07
N ARG A 88 14.30 10.94 -6.47
CA ARG A 88 13.49 10.94 -7.70
C ARG A 88 14.45 10.76 -8.87
N ARG A 89 14.24 9.73 -9.69
CA ARG A 89 14.99 9.54 -10.93
C ARG A 89 14.22 10.16 -12.10
N PRO A 90 14.91 10.73 -13.10
CA PRO A 90 14.25 11.19 -14.32
C PRO A 90 13.52 10.01 -14.97
N GLY A 91 12.22 10.18 -15.27
CA GLY A 91 11.37 9.13 -15.86
C GLY A 91 10.48 8.35 -14.89
N SER A 92 10.53 8.61 -13.57
CA SER A 92 9.65 7.91 -12.62
C SER A 92 8.23 8.49 -12.63
N LEU A 93 7.21 7.69 -12.97
CA LEU A 93 5.81 8.07 -12.81
C LEU A 93 5.41 7.95 -11.33
N THR A 94 5.00 9.06 -10.72
CA THR A 94 4.34 9.05 -9.41
C THR A 94 2.83 9.15 -9.61
N ILE A 95 2.11 8.05 -9.37
CA ILE A 95 0.65 8.09 -9.38
C ILE A 95 0.21 8.87 -8.13
N ARG A 96 -0.33 10.08 -8.32
CA ARG A 96 -0.93 10.91 -7.26
C ARG A 96 -2.44 10.96 -7.48
N PHE A 97 -3.20 10.47 -6.51
CA PHE A 97 -4.65 10.67 -6.52
C PHE A 97 -4.98 12.15 -6.30
N PRO A 98 -5.90 12.75 -7.08
CA PRO A 98 -6.43 14.06 -6.76
C PRO A 98 -7.15 13.99 -5.41
N LYS A 99 -6.88 14.95 -4.51
CA LYS A 99 -7.69 15.10 -3.31
C LYS A 99 -9.09 15.52 -3.75
N VAL A 100 -10.07 14.62 -3.63
CA VAL A 100 -11.48 14.97 -3.80
C VAL A 100 -11.92 15.70 -2.53
N VAL A 101 -11.90 17.04 -2.57
CA VAL A 101 -12.48 17.86 -1.50
C VAL A 101 -13.99 17.90 -1.74
N HIS A 102 -14.74 17.07 -1.01
CA HIS A 102 -16.18 17.28 -0.88
C HIS A 102 -16.38 18.51 0.00
N ARG A 103 -16.85 19.60 -0.62
CA ARG A 103 -17.32 20.78 0.08
C ARG A 103 -18.78 20.51 0.46
N LEU A 104 -19.03 20.22 1.73
CA LEU A 104 -20.34 20.40 2.34
C LEU A 104 -20.58 21.90 2.55
#